data_AF-A0A9F2WHJ3-F1
#
_entry.id   AF-A0A9F2WHJ3-F1
#
_cell.length_a   1.000
_cell.length_b   1.000
_cell.length_c   1.000
_cell.angle_alpha   90.00
_cell.angle_beta   90.00
_cell.angle_gamma   90.00
#
_symmetry.space_group_name_H-M   'P 1'
#
loop_
_entity.id
_entity.type
_entity.pdbx_description
1 polymer ?
#
loop_
_entity_poly.entity_id
_entity_poly.type
_entity_poly.pdbx_seq_one_letter_code
_entity_poly.pdbx_strand_id
1 'polypeptide(L)'
;MCGCASSTGTTSYSLNHPKDVSSTKVSKKTSKRIPISKQLASIKALGKSSDLEKAVATAALVYDNAADAEGKLSKSEAKKLFQSQFMHFIQGQETKPKYQEIISALDENKNDQIDFEDFMVHLLSLTLMSDLRQEIQNVRKTK
;
A
#
# COMPACT_ATOMS: atom_id res chain seq x y z
N MET A 1 -6.06 -18.23 -58.67
CA MET A 1 -7.01 -17.11 -58.78
C MET A 1 -8.06 -17.26 -57.68
N CYS A 2 -8.41 -16.15 -57.05
CA CYS A 2 -9.48 -15.94 -56.06
C CYS A 2 -10.82 -16.60 -56.46
N GLY A 3 -11.77 -16.92 -55.57
CA GLY A 3 -11.94 -16.62 -54.16
C GLY A 3 -13.24 -17.27 -53.66
N CYS A 4 -13.35 -17.49 -52.35
CA CYS A 4 -14.57 -17.96 -51.70
C CYS A 4 -15.45 -16.77 -51.30
N ALA A 5 -16.76 -16.86 -51.52
CA ALA A 5 -17.77 -15.96 -50.97
C ALA A 5 -18.99 -16.77 -50.48
N SER A 6 -19.40 -16.45 -49.26
CA SER A 6 -20.41 -17.09 -48.41
C SER A 6 -21.86 -16.82 -48.85
N SER A 7 -22.81 -17.70 -48.47
CA SER A 7 -24.14 -17.22 -48.03
C SER A 7 -24.97 -18.26 -47.24
N THR A 8 -25.32 -17.84 -46.02
CA THR A 8 -26.49 -18.07 -45.13
C THR A 8 -27.40 -19.31 -45.26
N GLY A 9 -27.57 -19.99 -44.12
CA GLY A 9 -28.73 -20.83 -43.80
C GLY A 9 -29.45 -20.35 -42.53
N THR A 10 -30.74 -20.04 -42.69
CA THR A 10 -31.73 -19.59 -41.71
C THR A 10 -32.10 -20.68 -40.70
N THR A 11 -32.36 -20.36 -39.43
CA THR A 11 -33.49 -20.95 -38.67
C THR A 11 -33.90 -20.02 -37.52
N SER A 12 -35.18 -19.66 -37.55
CA SER A 12 -35.94 -18.89 -36.59
C SER A 12 -36.48 -19.77 -35.44
N TYR A 13 -36.40 -19.28 -34.21
CA TYR A 13 -37.38 -19.58 -33.16
C TYR A 13 -37.44 -18.41 -32.20
N SER A 14 -38.64 -17.84 -32.09
CA SER A 14 -39.03 -16.85 -31.09
C SER A 14 -40.12 -17.46 -30.22
N LEU A 15 -39.99 -17.28 -28.91
CA LEU A 15 -40.97 -16.71 -27.97
C LEU A 15 -41.01 -17.48 -26.64
N ASN A 16 -40.55 -16.82 -25.56
CA ASN A 16 -41.33 -16.49 -24.34
C ASN A 16 -40.42 -16.30 -23.11
N HIS A 17 -40.44 -15.07 -22.56
CA HIS A 17 -40.04 -14.68 -21.19
C HIS A 17 -41.12 -15.16 -20.18
N PRO A 18 -41.04 -15.00 -18.81
CA PRO A 18 -40.18 -14.10 -18.02
C PRO A 18 -39.62 -14.68 -16.69
N LYS A 19 -38.69 -13.96 -16.03
CA LYS A 19 -38.80 -13.45 -14.63
C LYS A 19 -37.43 -13.11 -14.04
N ASP A 20 -37.39 -11.89 -13.49
CA ASP A 20 -36.37 -11.32 -12.63
C ASP A 20 -35.86 -12.28 -11.54
N VAL A 21 -34.54 -12.41 -11.42
CA VAL A 21 -33.88 -12.40 -10.12
C VAL A 21 -32.61 -11.57 -10.24
N SER A 22 -32.73 -10.35 -9.72
CA SER A 22 -31.66 -9.49 -9.20
C SER A 22 -30.46 -10.31 -8.72
N SER A 23 -29.38 -10.31 -9.50
CA SER A 23 -28.10 -10.81 -9.02
C SER A 23 -27.51 -9.74 -8.11
N THR A 24 -27.76 -9.96 -6.82
CA THR A 24 -27.27 -9.28 -5.63
C THR A 24 -25.97 -8.53 -5.86
N LYS A 25 -26.02 -7.20 -5.72
CA LYS A 25 -24.84 -6.38 -5.45
C LYS A 25 -24.12 -7.02 -4.26
N VAL A 26 -22.96 -7.62 -4.52
CA VAL A 26 -21.99 -7.93 -3.46
C VAL A 26 -21.54 -6.59 -2.91
N SER A 27 -22.22 -6.13 -1.85
CA SER A 27 -21.73 -5.05 -1.01
C SER A 27 -20.37 -5.50 -0.50
N LYS A 28 -19.30 -4.97 -1.11
CA LYS A 28 -17.98 -4.93 -0.51
C LYS A 28 -18.17 -4.30 0.87
N LYS A 29 -18.24 -5.14 1.90
CA LYS A 29 -18.27 -4.73 3.29
C LYS A 29 -16.91 -4.09 3.52
N THR A 30 -16.84 -2.79 3.32
CA THR A 30 -15.68 -1.97 3.66
C THR A 30 -15.53 -2.11 5.17
N SER A 31 -14.63 -3.00 5.59
CA SER A 31 -14.24 -3.15 6.97
C SER A 31 -13.74 -1.77 7.39
N LYS A 32 -14.49 -1.09 8.26
CA LYS A 32 -14.21 0.28 8.67
C LYS A 32 -12.80 0.29 9.27
N ARG A 33 -11.80 0.80 8.52
CA ARG A 33 -10.42 0.93 9.01
C ARG A 33 -10.47 1.69 10.33
N ILE A 34 -10.04 1.01 11.40
CA ILE A 34 -9.96 1.63 12.72
C ILE A 34 -8.86 2.69 12.63
N PRO A 35 -9.05 3.91 13.17
CA PRO A 35 -8.00 4.92 13.20
C PRO A 35 -6.74 4.37 13.88
N ILE A 36 -5.56 4.61 13.28
CA ILE A 36 -4.26 4.15 13.79
C ILE A 36 -4.11 4.52 15.26
N SER A 37 -4.52 5.74 15.66
CA SER A 37 -4.50 6.21 17.04
C SER A 37 -5.24 5.31 18.05
N LYS A 38 -6.31 4.65 17.64
CA LYS A 38 -7.04 3.68 18.48
C LYS A 38 -6.35 2.32 18.54
N GLN A 39 -5.68 1.90 17.47
CA GLN A 39 -4.91 0.66 17.46
C GLN A 39 -3.53 0.80 18.12
N LEU A 40 -2.98 2.01 18.21
CA LEU A 40 -1.78 2.30 19.00
C LEU A 40 -2.00 1.96 20.48
N ALA A 41 -3.24 2.01 21.00
CA ALA A 41 -3.55 1.52 22.34
C ALA A 41 -3.31 0.01 22.47
N SER A 42 -3.54 -0.76 21.41
CA SER A 42 -3.21 -2.19 21.35
C SER A 42 -1.69 -2.43 21.33
N ILE A 43 -0.91 -1.53 20.72
CA ILE A 43 0.57 -1.57 20.82
C ILE A 43 1.03 -1.26 22.25
N LYS A 44 0.35 -0.35 22.97
CA LYS A 44 0.63 -0.13 24.41
C LYS A 44 0.34 -1.37 25.27
N ALA A 45 -0.56 -2.25 24.82
CA ALA A 45 -0.84 -3.52 25.49
C ALA A 45 0.30 -4.55 25.34
N LEU A 46 1.26 -4.33 24.44
CA LEU A 46 2.53 -5.08 24.38
C LEU A 46 3.46 -4.72 25.56
N GLY A 47 2.94 -4.46 26.76
CA GLY A 47 3.59 -3.70 27.84
C GLY A 47 4.98 -4.16 28.32
N LYS A 48 5.47 -5.33 27.89
CA LYS A 48 6.84 -5.82 28.15
C LYS A 48 7.83 -5.55 27.00
N SER A 49 7.39 -5.01 25.87
CA SER A 49 8.23 -4.79 24.70
C SER A 49 9.14 -3.56 24.87
N SER A 50 10.35 -3.68 24.33
CA SER A 50 11.32 -2.61 24.16
C SER A 50 10.83 -1.54 23.18
N ASP A 51 11.44 -0.36 23.19
CA ASP A 51 11.04 0.73 22.29
C ASP A 51 11.26 0.37 20.82
N LEU A 52 12.28 -0.45 20.50
CA LEU A 52 12.51 -0.94 19.15
C LEU A 52 11.39 -1.89 18.71
N GLU A 53 11.00 -2.84 19.54
CA GLU A 53 9.88 -3.75 19.25
C GLU A 53 8.56 -2.98 19.06
N LYS A 54 8.32 -1.95 19.86
CA LYS A 54 7.15 -1.06 19.69
C LYS A 54 7.21 -0.28 18.37
N ALA A 55 8.38 0.20 17.97
CA ALA A 55 8.56 0.90 16.70
C ALA A 55 8.26 -0.02 15.50
N VAL A 56 8.77 -1.26 15.52
CA VAL A 56 8.50 -2.26 14.48
C VAL A 56 7.02 -2.66 14.47
N ALA A 57 6.41 -2.89 15.64
CA ALA A 57 4.97 -3.16 15.74
C ALA A 57 4.13 -1.99 15.19
N THR A 58 4.61 -0.75 15.37
CA THR A 58 3.95 0.43 14.81
C THR A 58 4.06 0.46 13.29
N ALA A 59 5.21 0.12 12.71
CA ALA A 59 5.38 -0.01 11.26
C ALA A 59 4.46 -1.09 10.67
N ALA A 60 4.38 -2.26 11.31
CA ALA A 60 3.46 -3.33 10.92
C ALA A 60 1.99 -2.86 10.96
N LEU A 61 1.58 -2.19 12.03
CA LEU A 61 0.23 -1.65 12.15
C LEU A 61 -0.09 -0.61 11.06
N VAL A 62 0.85 0.28 10.73
CA VAL A 62 0.66 1.26 9.65
C VAL A 62 0.48 0.55 8.31
N TYR A 63 1.26 -0.50 8.04
CA TYR A 63 1.13 -1.32 6.84
C TYR A 63 -0.21 -2.05 6.77
N ASP A 64 -0.58 -2.80 7.82
CA ASP A 64 -1.82 -3.58 7.87
C ASP A 64 -3.07 -2.71 7.72
N ASN A 65 -3.00 -1.49 8.23
CA ASN A 65 -4.05 -0.49 8.04
C ASN A 65 -4.14 0.04 6.62
N ALA A 66 -3.14 -0.15 5.78
CA ALA A 66 -3.12 0.29 4.40
C ALA A 66 -3.27 -0.88 3.41
N ALA A 67 -3.03 -2.10 3.85
CA ALA A 67 -3.17 -3.30 3.07
C ALA A 67 -4.64 -3.60 2.68
N ASP A 68 -4.78 -4.42 1.63
CA ASP A 68 -6.04 -4.99 1.17
C ASP A 68 -6.39 -6.29 1.92
N ALA A 69 -7.42 -7.01 1.45
CA ALA A 69 -7.90 -8.22 2.10
C ALA A 69 -6.91 -9.38 2.01
N GLU A 70 -6.01 -9.31 1.03
CA GLU A 70 -4.94 -10.26 0.76
C GLU A 70 -3.67 -9.96 1.56
N GLY A 71 -3.67 -8.87 2.35
CA GLY A 71 -2.52 -8.43 3.13
C GLY A 71 -1.41 -7.81 2.28
N LYS A 72 -1.77 -7.25 1.12
CA LYS A 72 -0.84 -6.60 0.20
C LYS A 72 -1.15 -5.10 0.10
N LEU A 73 -0.15 -4.32 -0.30
CA LEU A 73 -0.25 -2.86 -0.42
C LEU A 73 0.13 -2.45 -1.83
N SER A 74 -0.64 -1.58 -2.50
CA SER A 74 -0.22 -1.07 -3.80
C SER A 74 0.98 -0.13 -3.65
N LYS A 75 1.88 -0.11 -4.63
CA LYS A 75 3.02 0.83 -4.64
C LYS A 75 2.60 2.29 -4.48
N SER A 76 1.49 2.68 -5.11
CA SER A 76 0.93 4.03 -4.95
C SER A 76 0.46 4.34 -3.53
N GLU A 77 -0.18 3.40 -2.84
CA GLU A 77 -0.56 3.57 -1.44
C GLU A 77 0.68 3.58 -0.53
N ALA A 78 1.68 2.75 -0.80
CA ALA A 78 2.96 2.77 -0.07
C ALA A 78 3.66 4.14 -0.16
N LYS A 79 3.72 4.73 -1.36
CA LYS A 79 4.23 6.10 -1.55
C LYS A 79 3.46 7.13 -0.72
N LYS A 80 2.13 7.08 -0.72
CA LYS A 80 1.29 7.98 0.09
C LYS A 80 1.53 7.79 1.59
N LEU A 81 1.75 6.55 2.05
CA LEU A 81 2.10 6.29 3.45
C LEU A 81 3.43 6.94 3.82
N PHE A 82 4.47 6.79 3.00
CA PHE A 82 5.75 7.46 3.27
C PHE A 82 5.61 8.98 3.28
N GLN A 83 4.84 9.55 2.35
CA GLN A 83 4.61 10.99 2.28
C GLN A 83 3.78 11.54 3.46
N SER A 84 2.95 10.73 4.09
CA SER A 84 2.07 11.16 5.20
C SER A 84 2.57 10.80 6.59
N GLN A 85 3.16 9.62 6.76
CA GLN A 85 3.64 9.10 8.05
C GLN A 85 5.15 9.30 8.25
N PHE A 86 5.91 9.47 7.17
CA PHE A 86 7.37 9.54 7.20
C PHE A 86 7.93 10.88 6.70
N MET A 87 7.06 11.88 6.55
CA MET A 87 7.36 13.19 5.96
C MET A 87 8.60 13.85 6.57
N HIS A 88 8.71 13.87 7.90
CA HIS A 88 9.81 14.54 8.59
C HIS A 88 11.19 13.96 8.25
N PHE A 89 11.29 12.69 7.87
CA PHE A 89 12.56 12.06 7.52
C PHE A 89 12.89 12.21 6.03
N ILE A 90 11.88 12.41 5.18
CA ILE A 90 12.07 12.55 3.73
C ILE A 90 12.12 14.01 3.27
N GLN A 91 11.62 14.95 4.07
CA GLN A 91 11.63 16.37 3.75
C GLN A 91 13.07 16.87 3.61
N GLY A 92 13.36 17.54 2.50
CA GLY A 92 14.71 18.03 2.17
C GLY A 92 15.63 16.95 1.59
N GLN A 93 15.15 15.71 1.45
CA GLN A 93 15.92 14.59 0.90
C GLN A 93 15.61 14.33 -0.58
N GLU A 94 14.73 15.12 -1.20
CA GLU A 94 14.13 14.84 -2.51
C GLU A 94 15.14 14.85 -3.67
N THR A 95 16.27 15.52 -3.48
CA THR A 95 17.37 15.61 -4.44
C THR A 95 18.39 14.48 -4.29
N LYS A 96 18.34 13.68 -3.21
CA LYS A 96 19.27 12.56 -3.01
C LYS A 96 18.96 11.46 -4.04
N PRO A 97 19.97 10.90 -4.74
CA PRO A 97 19.75 9.85 -5.75
C PRO A 97 18.96 8.66 -5.22
N LYS A 98 19.20 8.24 -3.97
CA LYS A 98 18.50 7.11 -3.36
C LYS A 98 17.01 7.39 -3.13
N TYR A 99 16.64 8.63 -2.81
CA TYR A 99 15.23 9.02 -2.71
C TYR A 99 14.55 8.88 -4.06
N GLN A 100 15.17 9.43 -5.11
CA GLN A 100 14.64 9.41 -6.46
C GLN A 100 14.48 7.98 -6.98
N GLU A 101 15.46 7.11 -6.74
CA GLU A 101 15.39 5.67 -7.05
C GLU A 101 14.17 5.01 -6.38
N ILE A 102 14.03 5.18 -5.06
CA ILE A 102 12.92 4.61 -4.28
C ILE A 102 11.56 5.12 -4.77
N ILE A 103 11.41 6.43 -4.95
CA ILE A 103 10.14 7.02 -5.39
C ILE A 103 9.82 6.62 -6.83
N SER A 104 10.82 6.50 -7.70
CA SER A 104 10.63 6.04 -9.09
C SER A 104 10.17 4.59 -9.13
N ALA A 105 10.79 3.70 -8.34
CA ALA A 105 10.38 2.30 -8.25
C ALA A 105 8.94 2.12 -7.75
N LEU A 106 8.45 3.05 -6.91
CA LEU A 106 7.05 3.10 -6.45
C LEU A 106 6.11 3.77 -7.46
N ASP A 107 6.61 4.67 -8.31
CA ASP A 107 5.83 5.29 -9.39
C ASP A 107 5.73 4.39 -10.63
N GLU A 108 6.67 3.47 -10.83
CA GLU A 108 6.60 2.44 -11.85
C GLU A 108 5.59 1.37 -11.46
N ASN A 109 4.65 1.09 -12.38
CA ASN A 109 3.56 0.13 -12.18
C ASN A 109 2.82 0.34 -10.85
N LYS A 110 2.28 1.54 -10.65
CA LYS A 110 1.66 2.03 -9.39
C LYS A 110 0.61 1.13 -8.73
N ASN A 111 0.03 0.21 -9.49
CA ASN A 111 -0.99 -0.73 -9.04
C ASN A 111 -0.41 -2.09 -8.63
N ASP A 112 0.87 -2.36 -8.94
CA ASP A 112 1.57 -3.54 -8.47
C ASP A 112 1.54 -3.55 -6.94
N GLN A 113 1.36 -4.75 -6.40
CA GLN A 113 1.28 -5.02 -4.99
C GLN A 113 2.67 -5.34 -4.43
N ILE A 114 2.96 -4.81 -3.26
CA ILE A 114 4.13 -5.12 -2.43
C ILE A 114 3.66 -5.75 -1.13
N ASP A 115 4.48 -6.64 -0.58
CA ASP A 115 4.22 -7.19 0.76
C ASP A 115 4.89 -6.37 1.86
N PHE A 116 4.78 -6.87 3.09
CA PHE A 116 5.36 -6.22 4.25
C PHE A 116 6.89 -6.18 4.21
N GLU A 117 7.54 -7.21 3.67
CA GLU A 117 9.00 -7.26 3.56
C GLU A 117 9.48 -6.16 2.61
N ASP A 118 8.88 -6.08 1.42
CA ASP A 118 9.15 -5.02 0.46
C ASP A 118 8.93 -3.63 1.08
N PHE A 119 7.81 -3.42 1.76
CA PHE A 119 7.52 -2.16 2.43
C PHE A 119 8.59 -1.78 3.45
N MET A 120 9.04 -2.74 4.28
CA MET A 120 10.07 -2.52 5.29
C MET A 120 11.43 -2.21 4.67
N VAL A 121 11.79 -2.82 3.53
CA VAL A 121 13.01 -2.49 2.79
C VAL A 121 13.00 -1.02 2.34
N HIS A 122 11.88 -0.53 1.80
CA HIS A 122 11.75 0.87 1.42
C HIS A 122 11.80 1.81 2.65
N LEU A 123 11.09 1.47 3.73
CA LEU A 123 11.08 2.24 4.98
C LEU A 123 12.49 2.39 5.56
N LEU A 124 13.24 1.29 5.66
CA LEU A 124 14.60 1.28 6.17
C LEU A 124 15.55 2.05 5.24
N SER A 125 15.39 1.91 3.92
CA SER A 125 16.21 2.64 2.95
C SER A 125 16.01 4.16 3.06
N LEU A 126 14.76 4.62 3.19
CA LEU A 126 14.45 6.03 3.44
C LEU A 126 15.03 6.51 4.79
N THR A 127 14.94 5.67 5.83
CA THR A 127 15.50 5.98 7.15
C THR A 127 17.02 6.16 7.09
N LEU A 128 17.74 5.26 6.42
CA LEU A 128 19.19 5.30 6.30
C LEU A 128 19.70 6.47 5.45
N MET A 129 18.89 6.88 4.47
CA MET A 129 19.18 8.04 3.63
C MET A 129 18.93 9.37 4.36
N SER A 130 17.98 9.40 5.30
CA SER A 130 17.64 10.59 6.08
C SER A 130 18.81 11.08 6.95
N ASP A 131 18.70 12.32 7.44
CA ASP A 131 19.72 12.91 8.29
C ASP A 131 19.62 12.49 9.78
N LEU A 132 18.71 11.55 10.11
CA LEU A 132 18.44 11.05 11.46
C LEU A 132 19.72 10.72 12.25
N ARG A 133 20.67 10.02 11.63
CA ARG A 133 21.92 9.64 12.30
C ARG A 133 22.76 10.87 12.67
N GLN A 134 22.82 11.86 11.78
CA GLN A 134 23.53 13.11 12.02
C GLN A 134 22.82 13.93 13.11
N GLU A 135 21.50 14.01 13.07
CA GLU A 135 20.69 14.69 14.09
C GLU A 135 20.91 14.10 15.48
N ILE A 136 20.85 12.77 15.62
CA ILE A 136 21.13 12.07 16.89
C ILE A 136 22.55 12.39 17.39
N GLN A 137 23.54 12.41 16.49
CA GLN A 137 24.92 12.74 16.87
C GLN A 137 25.08 14.20 17.30
N ASN A 138 24.39 15.14 16.65
CA ASN A 138 24.46 16.56 16.98
C ASN A 138 23.84 16.87 18.35
N VAL A 139 22.74 16.20 18.71
CA VAL A 139 22.12 16.31 20.04
C VAL A 139 23.06 15.81 21.14
N ARG A 140 23.88 14.80 20.87
CA ARG A 140 24.87 14.29 21.85
C ARG A 140 26.05 15.22 22.06
N LYS A 141 26.41 16.04 21.06
CA LYS A 141 27.53 17.00 21.14
C LYS A 141 27.15 18.33 21.81
N THR A 142 25.85 18.59 21.95
CA THR A 142 25.30 19.84 22.50
C THR A 142 24.82 19.71 23.94
N LYS A 143 24.99 18.55 24.56
CA LYS A 143 24.81 18.27 25.99
C LYS A 143 26.16 18.00 26.64
#